data_AF-A0A2S3ZWG0-F1
#
_entry.id   AF-A0A2S3ZWG0-F1
#
_cell.length_a   1.000
_cell.length_b   1.000
_cell.length_c   1.000
_cell.angle_alpha   90.00
_cell.angle_beta   90.00
_cell.angle_gamma   90.00
#
_symmetry.space_group_name_H-M   'P 1'
#
loop_
_entity.id
_entity.type
_entity.pdbx_description
1 polymer ?
#
loop_
_entity_poly.entity_id
_entity_poly.type
_entity_poly.pdbx_seq_one_letter_code
_entity_poly.pdbx_strand_id
1 'polypeptide(L)'
;MELGHYVNDLQRQLLDTAEHGTEETRAAAERLAAGLDAATRLVLLDALSAAVGEITRDMAPGSVDLRLRGRDVEFVVSAPNAESDEDEATTAATTPVDLEDASTSRTTLRLPDALKVRVDEAAATDGTSVNTWLVRAIAAALQPKQRRITARTLRTGDNFAGWAR
;
A
#
# COMPACT_ATOMS: atom_id res chain seq x y z
N MET A 1 -16.48 -6.65 11.13
CA MET A 1 -17.90 -6.46 10.78
C MET A 1 -18.45 -7.77 10.24
N GLU A 2 -19.44 -8.32 10.91
CA GLU A 2 -20.04 -9.60 10.53
C GLU A 2 -21.16 -9.37 9.52
N LEU A 3 -20.98 -9.67 8.23
CA LEU A 3 -22.05 -9.42 7.24
C LEU A 3 -23.32 -10.27 7.47
N GLY A 4 -23.23 -11.33 8.27
CA GLY A 4 -24.35 -12.24 8.54
C GLY A 4 -25.54 -11.57 9.23
N HIS A 5 -25.32 -10.62 10.14
CA HIS A 5 -26.44 -9.96 10.82
C HIS A 5 -27.29 -9.12 9.86
N TYR A 6 -26.66 -8.33 8.98
CA TYR A 6 -27.38 -7.56 7.96
C TYR A 6 -28.20 -8.43 7.01
N VAL A 7 -27.67 -9.60 6.63
CA VAL A 7 -28.40 -10.55 5.78
C VAL A 7 -29.60 -11.14 6.54
N ASN A 8 -29.40 -11.52 7.80
CA ASN A 8 -30.48 -12.07 8.64
C ASN A 8 -31.58 -11.01 8.89
N ASP A 9 -31.20 -9.76 9.09
CA ASP A 9 -32.14 -8.65 9.28
C ASP A 9 -32.95 -8.39 8.00
N LEU A 10 -32.30 -8.41 6.83
CA LEU A 10 -32.97 -8.31 5.54
C LEU A 10 -33.97 -9.44 5.32
N GLN A 11 -33.59 -10.70 5.62
CA GLN A 11 -34.47 -11.85 5.52
C GLN A 11 -35.68 -11.71 6.46
N ARG A 12 -35.46 -11.28 7.70
CA ARG A 12 -36.52 -11.05 8.68
C ARG A 12 -37.49 -9.98 8.20
N GLN A 13 -36.97 -8.87 7.69
CA GLN A 13 -37.79 -7.76 7.21
C GLN A 13 -38.59 -8.13 5.94
N LEU A 14 -38.04 -8.97 5.08
CA LEU A 14 -38.76 -9.53 3.93
C LEU A 14 -39.96 -10.38 4.38
N LEU A 15 -39.76 -11.24 5.39
CA LEU A 15 -40.83 -12.10 5.92
C LEU A 15 -41.90 -11.28 6.64
N ASP A 16 -41.50 -10.30 7.46
CA ASP A 16 -42.40 -9.38 8.17
C ASP A 16 -43.31 -8.60 7.18
N THR A 17 -42.71 -8.11 6.09
CA THR A 17 -43.47 -7.41 5.02
C THR A 17 -44.47 -8.35 4.33
N ALA A 18 -44.14 -9.63 4.19
CA ALA A 18 -45.01 -10.62 3.56
C ALA A 18 -46.10 -11.18 4.49
N GLU A 19 -46.02 -10.94 5.81
CA GLU A 19 -46.94 -11.50 6.79
C GLU A 19 -48.40 -11.09 6.54
N HIS A 20 -48.61 -9.83 6.13
CA HIS A 20 -49.90 -9.23 5.82
C HIS A 20 -50.41 -9.55 4.40
N GLY A 21 -49.64 -10.32 3.62
CA GLY A 21 -49.96 -10.71 2.25
C GLY A 21 -50.86 -11.95 2.14
N THR A 22 -51.06 -12.40 0.90
CA THR A 22 -51.68 -13.69 0.62
C THR A 22 -50.76 -14.86 0.95
N GLU A 23 -51.31 -16.06 1.07
CA GLU A 23 -50.52 -17.29 1.30
C GLU A 23 -49.43 -17.48 0.23
N GLU A 24 -49.74 -17.16 -1.03
CA GLU A 24 -48.79 -17.23 -2.14
C GLU A 24 -47.63 -16.25 -1.97
N THR A 25 -47.91 -15.02 -1.50
CA THR A 25 -46.84 -14.04 -1.24
C THR A 25 -45.95 -14.44 -0.07
N ARG A 26 -46.52 -15.03 0.99
CA ARG A 26 -45.73 -15.55 2.12
C ARG A 26 -44.83 -16.71 1.68
N ALA A 27 -45.38 -17.67 0.93
CA ALA A 27 -44.62 -18.79 0.39
C ALA A 27 -43.51 -18.35 -0.59
N ALA A 28 -43.75 -17.30 -1.36
CA ALA A 28 -42.71 -16.71 -2.23
C ALA A 28 -41.59 -16.04 -1.42
N ALA A 29 -41.95 -15.26 -0.38
CA ALA A 29 -41.00 -14.59 0.49
C ALA A 29 -40.09 -15.58 1.22
N GLU A 30 -40.64 -16.69 1.75
CA GLU A 30 -39.86 -17.74 2.41
C GLU A 30 -38.81 -18.37 1.48
N ARG A 31 -39.19 -18.68 0.23
CA ARG A 31 -38.26 -19.25 -0.76
C ARG A 31 -37.15 -18.26 -1.13
N LEU A 32 -37.50 -16.98 -1.31
CA LEU A 32 -36.53 -15.94 -1.63
C LEU A 32 -35.57 -15.71 -0.46
N ALA A 33 -36.09 -15.58 0.77
CA ALA A 33 -35.28 -15.40 1.96
C ALA A 33 -34.23 -16.52 2.10
N ALA A 34 -34.64 -17.78 1.89
CA ALA A 34 -33.75 -18.93 1.96
C ALA A 34 -32.62 -18.91 0.89
N GLY A 35 -32.87 -18.32 -0.28
CA GLY A 35 -31.91 -18.26 -1.39
C GLY A 35 -31.02 -17.02 -1.43
N LEU A 36 -31.32 -15.98 -0.63
CA LEU A 36 -30.71 -14.66 -0.78
C LEU A 36 -29.35 -14.47 -0.08
N ASP A 37 -28.91 -15.37 0.81
CA ASP A 37 -27.74 -15.14 1.67
C ASP A 37 -26.45 -14.87 0.87
N ALA A 38 -26.08 -15.78 -0.04
CA ALA A 38 -24.86 -15.65 -0.82
C ALA A 38 -24.87 -14.42 -1.75
N ALA A 39 -26.00 -14.17 -2.42
CA ALA A 39 -26.15 -13.05 -3.34
C ALA A 39 -26.11 -11.69 -2.62
N THR A 40 -26.83 -11.58 -1.50
CA THR A 40 -26.84 -10.35 -0.68
C THR A 40 -25.46 -10.05 -0.13
N ARG A 41 -24.76 -11.07 0.37
CA ARG A 41 -23.39 -10.91 0.89
C ARG A 41 -22.42 -10.40 -0.17
N LEU A 42 -22.52 -10.95 -1.38
CA LEU A 42 -21.67 -10.51 -2.51
C LEU A 42 -21.94 -9.05 -2.85
N VAL A 43 -23.21 -8.66 -2.98
CA VAL A 43 -23.60 -7.26 -3.27
C VAL A 43 -23.13 -6.30 -2.19
N LEU A 44 -23.23 -6.69 -0.91
CA LEU A 44 -22.72 -5.88 0.19
C LEU A 44 -21.19 -5.72 0.11
N LEU A 45 -20.46 -6.79 -0.19
CA LEU A 45 -19.01 -6.71 -0.35
C LEU A 45 -18.59 -5.80 -1.50
N ASP A 46 -19.28 -5.90 -2.65
CA ASP A 46 -19.03 -5.04 -3.82
C ASP A 46 -19.30 -3.57 -3.50
N ALA A 47 -20.42 -3.27 -2.83
CA ALA A 47 -20.77 -1.91 -2.42
C ALA A 47 -19.74 -1.32 -1.44
N LEU A 48 -19.29 -2.10 -0.46
CA LEU A 48 -18.27 -1.67 0.50
C LEU A 48 -16.92 -1.44 -0.18
N SER A 49 -16.54 -2.30 -1.12
CA SER A 49 -15.30 -2.17 -1.89
C SER A 49 -15.29 -0.87 -2.72
N ALA A 50 -16.41 -0.57 -3.40
CA ALA A 50 -16.56 0.67 -4.15
C ALA A 50 -16.49 1.91 -3.24
N ALA A 51 -17.19 1.89 -2.10
CA ALA A 51 -17.17 2.98 -1.13
C ALA A 51 -15.78 3.23 -0.55
N VAL A 52 -15.03 2.18 -0.22
CA VAL A 52 -13.64 2.31 0.25
C VAL A 52 -12.73 2.91 -0.81
N GLY A 53 -12.89 2.53 -2.08
CA GLY A 53 -12.13 3.14 -3.18
C GLY A 53 -12.38 4.65 -3.34
N GLU A 54 -13.61 5.10 -3.10
CA GLU A 54 -13.96 6.52 -3.08
C GLU A 54 -13.31 7.24 -1.89
N ILE A 55 -13.46 6.69 -0.68
CA ILE A 55 -12.87 7.27 0.54
C ILE A 55 -11.34 7.38 0.42
N THR A 56 -10.67 6.33 -0.06
CA THR A 56 -9.21 6.33 -0.22
C THR A 56 -8.73 7.39 -1.20
N ARG A 57 -9.50 7.68 -2.26
CA ARG A 57 -9.16 8.76 -3.20
C ARG A 57 -9.20 10.13 -2.51
N ASP A 58 -10.19 10.36 -1.66
CA ASP A 58 -10.41 11.64 -0.99
C ASP A 58 -9.55 11.82 0.27
N MET A 59 -9.05 10.73 0.85
CA MET A 59 -8.28 10.72 2.10
C MET A 59 -6.76 10.88 1.92
N ALA A 60 -6.25 10.99 0.69
CA ALA A 60 -4.81 11.12 0.42
C ALA A 60 -4.15 12.22 1.29
N PRO A 61 -2.98 11.96 1.92
CA PRO A 61 -2.05 10.84 1.69
C PRO A 61 -2.37 9.51 2.42
N GLY A 62 -3.47 9.41 3.15
CA GLY A 62 -3.89 8.16 3.79
C GLY A 62 -4.65 7.21 2.87
N SER A 63 -4.86 5.96 3.31
CA SER A 63 -5.72 4.98 2.63
C SER A 63 -6.66 4.26 3.60
N VAL A 64 -7.84 3.88 3.11
CA VAL A 64 -8.71 2.91 3.77
C VAL A 64 -8.72 1.65 2.91
N ASP A 65 -8.56 0.50 3.55
CA ASP A 65 -8.54 -0.80 2.89
C ASP A 65 -9.55 -1.74 3.56
N LEU A 66 -10.04 -2.71 2.78
CA LEU A 66 -10.93 -3.76 3.24
C LEU A 66 -10.19 -5.08 3.34
N ARG A 67 -10.18 -5.67 4.53
CA ARG A 67 -9.58 -6.98 4.79
C ARG A 67 -10.67 -8.00 5.12
N LEU A 68 -10.64 -9.12 4.41
CA LEU A 68 -11.54 -10.25 4.66
C LEU A 68 -10.84 -11.27 5.57
N ARG A 69 -11.49 -11.66 6.66
CA ARG A 69 -11.06 -12.75 7.55
C ARG A 69 -12.20 -13.75 7.67
N GLY A 70 -12.17 -14.80 6.85
CA GLY A 70 -13.27 -15.75 6.77
C GLY A 70 -14.54 -15.07 6.25
N ARG A 71 -15.52 -14.87 7.14
CA ARG A 71 -16.80 -14.20 6.83
C ARG A 71 -16.88 -12.77 7.34
N ASP A 72 -15.84 -12.32 8.03
CA ASP A 72 -15.79 -11.02 8.66
C ASP A 72 -14.99 -10.03 7.84
N VAL A 73 -15.47 -8.80 7.87
CA VAL A 73 -14.96 -7.68 7.11
C VAL A 73 -14.33 -6.68 8.06
N GLU A 74 -13.07 -6.31 7.86
CA GLU A 74 -12.32 -5.38 8.70
C GLU A 74 -11.83 -4.20 7.84
N PHE A 75 -12.05 -2.98 8.33
CA PHE A 75 -11.48 -1.78 7.72
C PHE A 75 -10.11 -1.51 8.31
N VAL A 76 -9.12 -1.34 7.46
CA VAL A 76 -7.76 -0.96 7.84
C VAL A 76 -7.56 0.46 7.37
N VAL A 77 -7.32 1.38 8.31
CA VAL A 77 -7.09 2.79 8.00
C VAL A 77 -5.61 3.07 8.17
N SER A 78 -4.96 3.45 7.09
CA SER A 78 -3.57 3.92 7.07
C SER A 78 -3.60 5.44 7.08
N ALA A 79 -3.35 6.05 8.24
CA ALA A 79 -3.19 7.49 8.33
C ALA A 79 -1.86 7.92 7.68
N PRO A 80 -1.80 9.11 7.06
CA PRO A 80 -0.53 9.65 6.61
C PRO A 80 0.38 9.86 7.83
N ASN A 81 1.51 9.14 7.87
CA ASN A 81 2.53 9.38 8.90
C ASN A 81 3.12 10.78 8.67
N ALA A 82 2.78 11.73 9.53
CA ALA A 82 3.44 13.05 9.55
C ALA A 82 4.94 12.94 9.92
N GLU A 83 5.36 11.83 10.52
CA GLU A 83 6.74 11.60 10.97
C GLU A 83 7.62 10.88 9.94
N SER A 84 7.09 10.48 8.77
CA SER A 84 7.90 9.85 7.71
C SER A 84 8.47 10.85 6.69
N ASP A 85 8.03 12.11 6.71
CA ASP A 85 8.62 13.18 5.88
C ASP A 85 9.66 14.03 6.62
N GLU A 86 9.74 13.96 7.96
CA GLU A 86 10.70 14.75 8.75
C GLU A 86 11.84 13.92 9.36
N ASP A 87 11.66 12.61 9.60
CA ASP A 87 12.76 11.74 10.09
C ASP A 87 13.62 11.15 8.95
N GLU A 88 13.16 11.24 7.69
CA GLU A 88 13.97 10.92 6.51
C GLU A 88 14.93 12.07 6.13
N ALA A 89 14.73 13.28 6.67
CA ALA A 89 15.56 14.46 6.39
C ALA A 89 16.71 14.71 7.39
N THR A 90 16.71 14.11 8.59
CA THR A 90 17.77 14.38 9.58
C THR A 90 18.51 13.18 10.16
N THR A 91 18.12 11.94 9.85
CA THR A 91 18.86 10.73 10.30
C THR A 91 19.60 10.00 9.17
N ALA A 92 19.63 10.55 7.96
CA ALA A 92 20.60 10.15 6.93
C ALA A 92 22.00 10.74 7.20
N ALA A 93 22.43 10.75 8.45
CA ALA A 93 23.84 10.71 8.77
C ALA A 93 24.34 9.31 8.41
N THR A 94 24.71 9.12 7.14
CA THR A 94 25.71 8.16 6.66
C THR A 94 25.97 6.97 7.60
N THR A 95 25.00 6.06 7.73
CA THR A 95 25.33 4.70 8.09
C THR A 95 25.37 3.90 6.79
N PRO A 96 26.54 3.39 6.38
CA PRO A 96 26.56 2.38 5.34
C PRO A 96 25.65 1.25 5.82
N VAL A 97 24.74 0.81 4.95
CA VAL A 97 23.94 -0.39 5.22
C VAL A 97 24.94 -1.48 5.55
N ASP A 98 25.00 -1.90 6.82
CA ASP A 98 25.84 -3.01 7.22
C ASP A 98 25.18 -4.28 6.69
N LEU A 99 25.68 -4.72 5.56
CA LEU A 99 25.18 -5.87 4.81
C LEU A 99 25.53 -7.20 5.51
N GLU A 100 26.25 -7.15 6.64
CA GLU A 100 26.71 -8.34 7.36
C GLU A 100 25.75 -8.78 8.49
N ASP A 101 24.92 -7.90 9.04
CA ASP A 101 24.05 -8.19 10.21
C ASP A 101 22.53 -8.08 9.93
N ALA A 102 22.12 -8.03 8.66
CA ALA A 102 20.71 -8.02 8.29
C ALA A 102 20.14 -9.44 8.12
N SER A 103 18.97 -9.69 8.71
CA SER A 103 18.15 -10.88 8.44
C SER A 103 17.92 -11.04 6.93
N THR A 104 18.63 -11.99 6.31
CA THR A 104 18.59 -12.21 4.86
C THR A 104 17.31 -12.96 4.47
N SER A 105 16.48 -12.35 3.62
CA SER A 105 15.32 -13.02 3.01
C SER A 105 15.73 -13.73 1.72
N ARG A 106 15.32 -14.99 1.53
CA ARG A 106 15.67 -15.77 0.34
C ARG A 106 14.75 -15.42 -0.83
N THR A 107 15.32 -15.01 -1.96
CA THR A 107 14.57 -14.68 -3.18
C THR A 107 15.08 -15.49 -4.38
N THR A 108 14.17 -16.00 -5.23
CA THR A 108 14.53 -16.70 -6.48
C THR A 108 14.24 -15.80 -7.68
N LEU A 109 15.27 -15.53 -8.49
CA LEU A 109 15.20 -14.64 -9.65
C LEU A 109 15.42 -15.44 -10.95
N ARG A 110 14.57 -15.22 -11.95
CA ARG A 110 14.75 -15.77 -13.30
C ARG A 110 15.22 -14.66 -14.23
N LEU A 111 16.44 -14.79 -14.75
CA LEU A 111 17.04 -13.82 -15.67
C LEU A 111 17.03 -14.40 -17.09
N PRO A 112 16.77 -13.58 -18.13
CA PRO A 112 17.10 -13.95 -19.50
C PRO A 112 18.60 -14.25 -19.65
N ASP A 113 18.98 -15.23 -20.46
CA ASP A 113 20.36 -15.72 -20.58
C ASP A 113 21.37 -14.61 -20.90
N ALA A 114 21.01 -13.70 -21.81
CA ALA A 114 21.85 -12.56 -22.18
C ALA A 114 22.12 -11.60 -21.00
N LEU A 115 21.17 -11.46 -20.07
CA LEU A 115 21.32 -10.61 -18.90
C LEU A 115 22.18 -11.29 -17.83
N LYS A 116 21.99 -12.59 -17.63
CA LYS A 116 22.82 -13.39 -16.71
C LYS A 116 24.31 -13.29 -17.07
N VAL A 117 24.67 -13.46 -18.35
CA VAL A 117 26.07 -13.39 -18.81
C VAL A 117 26.71 -12.04 -18.46
N ARG A 118 25.99 -10.93 -18.66
CA ARG A 118 26.49 -9.59 -18.34
C ARG A 118 26.67 -9.36 -16.84
N VAL A 119 25.80 -9.94 -16.03
CA VAL A 119 25.92 -9.90 -14.56
C VAL A 119 27.13 -10.71 -14.09
N ASP A 120 27.32 -11.90 -14.64
CA ASP A 120 28.46 -12.76 -14.31
C ASP A 120 29.80 -12.09 -14.67
N GLU A 121 29.89 -11.42 -15.82
CA GLU A 121 31.08 -10.67 -16.26
C GLU A 121 31.35 -9.44 -15.38
N ALA A 122 30.31 -8.69 -15.01
CA ALA A 122 30.45 -7.52 -14.15
C ALA A 122 30.87 -7.90 -12.72
N ALA A 123 30.30 -8.98 -12.18
CA ALA A 123 30.70 -9.53 -10.89
C ALA A 123 32.16 -10.02 -10.89
N ALA A 124 32.59 -10.69 -11.98
CA ALA A 124 33.97 -11.12 -12.15
C ALA A 124 34.96 -9.95 -12.25
N THR A 125 34.58 -8.89 -12.96
CA THR A 125 35.39 -7.66 -13.07
C THR A 125 35.56 -6.98 -11.71
N ASP A 126 34.51 -6.97 -10.91
CA ASP A 126 34.52 -6.39 -9.56
C ASP A 126 35.11 -7.33 -8.51
N GLY A 127 35.53 -8.55 -8.89
CA GLY A 127 36.10 -9.55 -7.98
C GLY A 127 35.14 -10.00 -6.87
N THR A 128 33.82 -9.91 -7.10
CA THR A 128 32.79 -10.23 -6.11
C THR A 128 31.88 -11.35 -6.57
N SER A 129 31.17 -11.99 -5.63
CA SER A 129 30.15 -12.97 -5.99
C SER A 129 28.99 -12.29 -6.71
N VAL A 130 28.33 -13.00 -7.63
CA VAL A 130 27.14 -12.51 -8.34
C VAL A 130 26.06 -12.03 -7.37
N ASN A 131 25.87 -12.73 -6.25
CA ASN A 131 24.92 -12.32 -5.21
C ASN A 131 25.30 -10.96 -4.59
N THR A 132 26.57 -10.80 -4.20
CA THR A 132 27.09 -9.55 -3.64
C THR A 132 26.98 -8.41 -4.65
N TRP A 133 27.30 -8.69 -5.91
CA TRP A 133 27.23 -7.71 -6.99
C TRP A 133 25.79 -7.25 -7.24
N LEU A 134 24.82 -8.17 -7.30
CA LEU A 134 23.40 -7.86 -7.46
C LEU A 134 22.85 -7.05 -6.29
N VAL A 135 23.19 -7.41 -5.06
CA VAL A 135 22.76 -6.67 -3.86
C VAL A 135 23.28 -5.23 -3.90
N ARG A 136 24.56 -5.02 -4.27
CA ARG A 136 25.14 -3.68 -4.44
C ARG A 136 24.47 -2.89 -5.57
N ALA A 137 24.20 -3.53 -6.71
CA ALA A 137 23.55 -2.89 -7.84
C ALA A 137 22.12 -2.43 -7.50
N ILE A 138 21.35 -3.26 -6.77
CA ILE A 138 20.01 -2.91 -6.30
C ILE A 138 20.09 -1.77 -5.27
N ALA A 139 21.01 -1.84 -4.30
CA ALA A 139 21.21 -0.78 -3.32
C ALA A 139 21.55 0.56 -3.98
N ALA A 140 22.40 0.55 -5.02
CA ALA A 140 22.75 1.76 -5.78
C ALA A 140 21.58 2.30 -6.61
N ALA A 141 20.73 1.42 -7.15
CA ALA A 141 19.54 1.83 -7.92
C ALA A 141 18.43 2.44 -7.05
N LEU A 142 18.37 2.05 -5.77
CA LEU A 142 17.41 2.56 -4.79
C LEU A 142 17.87 3.86 -4.13
N GLN A 143 19.14 4.26 -4.26
CA GLN A 143 19.59 5.55 -3.73
C GLN A 143 18.91 6.69 -4.52
N PRO A 144 18.20 7.62 -3.85
CA PRO A 144 17.63 8.77 -4.53
C PRO A 144 18.75 9.56 -5.19
N LYS A 145 18.57 9.89 -6.48
CA LYS A 145 19.53 10.68 -7.25
C LYS A 145 19.61 12.07 -6.63
N GLN A 146 20.47 12.25 -5.62
CA GLN A 146 20.79 13.54 -5.03
C GLN A 146 21.23 14.46 -6.17
N ARG A 147 20.31 15.33 -6.56
CA ARG A 147 20.51 16.33 -7.59
C ARG A 147 21.68 17.17 -7.09
N ARG A 148 22.84 17.08 -7.73
CA ARG A 148 24.00 17.96 -7.51
C ARG A 148 23.55 19.40 -7.77
N ILE A 149 22.98 20.06 -6.77
CA ILE A 149 22.71 21.50 -6.75
C ILE A 149 23.19 22.03 -5.40
N THR A 150 24.50 21.98 -5.19
CA THR A 150 25.23 22.79 -4.20
C THR A 150 26.61 23.02 -4.85
N ALA A 151 27.13 24.23 -5.06
CA ALA A 151 26.85 25.53 -4.51
C ALA A 151 27.16 26.63 -5.55
N ARG A 152 26.18 27.52 -5.80
CA ARG A 152 26.43 28.85 -6.38
C ARG A 152 25.57 29.88 -5.66
N THR A 153 25.70 29.99 -4.35
CA THR A 153 25.12 31.09 -3.57
C THR A 153 25.89 31.27 -2.25
N LEU A 154 27.17 31.64 -2.35
CA LEU A 154 27.87 32.35 -1.28
C LEU A 154 28.60 33.54 -1.91
N ARG A 155 27.82 34.55 -2.31
CA ARG A 155 28.30 35.92 -2.55
C ARG A 155 27.15 36.89 -2.35
N THR A 156 26.75 37.10 -1.11
CA THR A 156 26.12 38.36 -0.67
C THR A 156 26.29 38.40 0.84
N GLY A 157 27.23 39.22 1.29
CA GLY A 157 27.59 39.38 2.68
C GLY A 157 28.94 40.09 2.75
N ASP A 158 28.89 41.36 3.17
CA ASP A 158 29.97 42.24 3.61
C ASP A 158 30.85 42.93 2.55
N ASN A 159 30.59 44.23 2.31
CA ASN A 159 31.20 45.24 3.17
C ASN A 159 30.65 46.67 2.97
N PHE A 160 30.66 47.40 4.09
CA PHE A 160 30.26 48.79 4.30
C PHE A 160 31.25 49.83 3.73
N ALA A 161 30.74 51.07 3.65
CA ALA A 161 31.39 52.38 3.85
C ALA A 161 31.79 53.22 2.62
N GLY A 162 31.28 54.46 2.61
CA GLY A 162 31.85 55.58 1.84
C GLY A 162 30.84 56.69 1.52
N TRP A 163 30.70 57.69 2.40
CA TRP A 163 29.94 58.94 2.18
C TRP A 163 30.79 60.05 1.55
N ALA A 164 30.09 60.98 0.87
CA ALA A 164 30.46 62.35 0.47
C ALA A 164 31.43 62.46 -0.74
N ARG A 165 31.23 63.37 -1.71
CA ARG A 165 30.55 64.67 -1.72
C ARG A 165 29.84 64.89 -3.05
#